data_AF-A0A7X7X438-F1
#
_entry.id   AF-A0A7X7X438-F1
#
_cell.length_a   1.000
_cell.length_b   1.000
_cell.length_c   1.000
_cell.angle_alpha   90.00
_cell.angle_beta   90.00
_cell.angle_gamma   90.00
#
_symmetry.space_group_name_H-M   'P 1'
#
loop_
_entity.id
_entity.type
_entity.pdbx_description
1 polymer ?
#
loop_
_entity_poly.entity_id
_entity_poly.type
_entity_poly.pdbx_seq_one_letter_code
_entity_poly.pdbx_strand_id
1 'polypeptide(L)'
;MNISVSVVKEKSYDPAFTVMVSYQDENISFKNVLVDVLRQPPRVTIQYPDEIQSVLPKINSKKLELEILNKIAEYLLNAGGR
;
A
#
# COMPACT_ATOMS: atom_id res chain seq x y z
N MET A 1 -17.53 20.50 3.42
CA MET A 1 -16.28 19.86 3.87
C MET A 1 -15.29 19.89 2.72
N ASN A 2 -14.16 20.57 2.90
CA ASN A 2 -13.12 20.72 1.87
C ASN A 2 -11.83 20.05 2.36
N ILE A 3 -11.28 19.15 1.54
CA ILE A 3 -9.99 18.50 1.77
C ILE A 3 -9.10 18.79 0.57
N SER A 4 -7.85 19.18 0.83
CA SER A 4 -6.79 19.25 -0.17
C SER A 4 -5.56 18.52 0.35
N VAL A 5 -5.01 17.62 -0.47
CA VAL A 5 -3.80 16.86 -0.16
C VAL A 5 -2.85 16.93 -1.34
N SER A 6 -1.58 17.23 -1.09
CA SER A 6 -0.53 17.15 -2.10
C SER A 6 0.75 16.55 -1.50
N VAL A 7 1.49 15.78 -2.32
CA VAL A 7 2.77 15.20 -1.92
C VAL A 7 3.87 16.26 -2.10
N VAL A 8 4.70 16.46 -1.08
CA VAL A 8 5.90 17.30 -1.16
C VAL A 8 7.01 16.46 -1.79
N LYS A 9 7.12 16.51 -3.12
CA LYS A 9 7.97 15.61 -3.92
C LYS A 9 9.44 15.66 -3.50
N GLU A 10 9.95 16.83 -3.15
CA GLU A 10 11.35 17.04 -2.80
C GLU A 10 11.73 16.38 -1.46
N LYS A 11 10.73 16.04 -0.63
CA LYS A 11 10.90 15.43 0.69
C LYS A 11 10.36 13.99 0.77
N SER A 12 9.92 13.42 -0.34
CA SER A 12 9.20 12.14 -0.34
C SER A 12 9.92 11.08 -1.16
N TYR A 13 10.13 9.91 -0.57
CA TYR A 13 10.69 8.73 -1.22
C TYR A 13 10.16 7.46 -0.56
N ASP A 14 9.73 6.46 -1.35
CA ASP A 14 9.18 5.22 -0.80
C ASP A 14 10.16 4.55 0.19
N PRO A 15 9.76 4.24 1.44
CA PRO A 15 8.40 4.24 1.98
C PRO A 15 7.95 5.50 2.74
N ALA A 16 8.78 6.53 2.87
CA ALA A 16 8.49 7.73 3.65
C ALA A 16 8.07 8.93 2.78
N PHE A 17 6.90 9.49 3.07
CA PHE A 17 6.32 10.60 2.32
C PHE A 17 6.03 11.76 3.26
N THR A 18 6.28 12.98 2.81
CA THR A 18 5.75 14.18 3.45
C THR A 18 4.61 14.71 2.59
N VAL A 19 3.42 14.86 3.19
CA VAL A 19 2.24 15.39 2.51
C VAL A 19 1.79 16.70 3.13
N MET A 20 1.33 17.62 2.29
CA MET A 20 0.72 18.88 2.71
C MET A 20 -0.79 18.71 2.71
N VAL A 21 -1.41 18.94 3.86
CA VAL A 21 -2.84 18.70 4.10
C VAL A 21 -3.52 20.01 4.49
N SER A 22 -4.67 20.27 3.87
CA SER A 22 -5.61 21.29 4.31
C SER A 22 -6.98 20.67 4.50
N TYR A 23 -7.68 21.07 5.56
CA TYR A 23 -9.00 20.60 5.94
C TYR A 23 -9.85 21.79 6.38
N GLN A 24 -11.13 21.79 6.00
CA GLN A 24 -12.11 22.74 6.50
C GLN A 24 -13.51 22.12 6.53
N ASP A 25 -14.14 22.16 7.70
CA ASP A 25 -15.57 21.93 7.89
C ASP A 25 -16.22 23.08 8.67
N GLU A 26 -17.39 22.86 9.26
CA GLU A 26 -18.15 23.88 10.01
C GLU A 26 -17.48 24.30 11.32
N ASN A 27 -16.62 23.45 11.90
CA ASN A 27 -16.09 23.64 13.26
C ASN A 27 -14.55 23.66 13.32
N ILE A 28 -13.87 23.05 12.36
CA ILE A 28 -12.43 22.78 12.36
C ILE A 28 -11.84 23.20 11.03
N SER A 29 -10.73 23.92 11.07
CA SER A 29 -9.96 24.25 9.88
C SER A 29 -8.46 24.28 10.15
N PHE A 30 -7.68 23.77 9.20
CA PHE A 30 -6.24 23.95 9.14
C PHE A 30 -5.78 23.95 7.69
N LYS A 31 -4.69 24.67 7.40
CA LYS A 31 -4.20 24.86 6.03
C LYS A 31 -2.71 24.59 5.96
N ASN A 32 -2.30 23.89 4.90
CA ASN A 32 -0.90 23.61 4.55
C ASN A 32 -0.09 22.95 5.68
N VAL A 33 -0.72 22.08 6.47
CA VAL A 33 -0.02 21.33 7.53
C VAL A 33 0.79 20.21 6.90
N LEU A 34 2.07 20.10 7.28
CA LEU A 34 2.93 19.00 6.86
C LEU A 34 2.67 17.78 7.75
N VAL A 35 2.48 16.63 7.12
CA VAL A 35 2.25 15.34 7.77
C VAL A 35 3.22 14.33 7.20
N ASP A 36 3.92 13.63 8.09
CA ASP A 36 4.80 12.53 7.72
C ASP A 36 4.01 11.22 7.66
N VAL A 37 4.18 10.48 6.56
CA VAL A 37 3.48 9.25 6.26
C VAL A 37 4.49 8.16 5.95
N LEU A 38 4.44 7.06 6.70
CA LEU A 38 5.25 5.87 6.45
C LEU A 38 4.38 4.78 5.82
N ARG A 39 4.59 4.49 4.53
CA ARG A 39 3.91 3.41 3.82
C ARG A 39 4.43 2.07 4.32
N GLN A 40 3.58 1.31 5.01
CA GLN A 40 3.85 -0.08 5.32
C GLN A 40 3.37 -0.97 4.16
N PRO A 41 4.15 -1.98 3.75
CA PRO A 41 3.65 -2.98 2.81
C PRO A 41 2.34 -3.59 3.32
N PRO A 42 1.35 -3.83 2.45
CA PRO A 42 0.14 -4.52 2.87
C PRO A 42 0.50 -5.87 3.47
N ARG A 43 -0.07 -6.19 4.64
CA ARG A 43 0.06 -7.53 5.21
C ARG A 43 -0.76 -8.48 4.35
N VAL A 44 -0.10 -9.43 3.69
CA VAL A 44 -0.77 -10.45 2.89
C VAL A 44 -0.74 -11.77 3.67
N THR A 45 -1.91 -12.39 3.79
CA THR A 45 -2.04 -13.74 4.34
C THR A 45 -2.40 -14.68 3.19
N ILE A 46 -1.53 -15.64 2.90
CA ILE A 46 -1.80 -16.68 1.91
C ILE A 46 -2.25 -17.92 2.67
N GLN A 47 -3.49 -18.32 2.46
CA GLN A 47 -4.06 -19.54 3.03
C GLN A 47 -3.98 -20.64 1.99
N TYR A 48 -3.12 -21.62 2.25
CA TYR A 48 -3.01 -22.81 1.42
C TYR A 48 -3.96 -23.90 1.94
N PRO A 49 -4.65 -24.63 1.06
CA PRO A 49 -5.52 -25.72 1.47
C PRO A 49 -4.71 -26.88 2.07
N ASP A 50 -5.36 -27.67 2.92
CA ASP A 50 -4.71 -28.72 3.72
C ASP A 50 -3.99 -29.76 2.86
N GLU A 51 -4.47 -30.04 1.64
CA GLU A 51 -3.87 -31.06 0.77
C GLU A 51 -2.42 -30.73 0.40
N ILE A 52 -2.06 -29.45 0.32
CA ILE A 52 -0.72 -29.02 -0.08
C ILE A 52 0.15 -28.56 1.09
N GLN A 53 -0.42 -28.36 2.28
CA GLN A 53 0.34 -27.92 3.46
C GLN A 53 1.51 -28.85 3.79
N SER A 54 1.33 -30.16 3.62
CA SER A 54 2.39 -31.15 3.84
C SER A 54 3.55 -31.08 2.84
N VAL A 55 3.34 -30.42 1.70
CA VAL A 55 4.31 -30.28 0.60
C VAL A 55 5.04 -28.93 0.68
N LEU A 56 4.40 -27.89 1.23
CA LEU A 56 4.99 -26.54 1.33
C LEU A 56 6.40 -26.51 1.95
N PRO A 57 6.73 -27.26 3.03
CA PRO A 57 8.07 -27.25 3.61
C PRO A 57 9.14 -27.88 2.69
N LYS A 58 8.73 -28.62 1.66
CA LYS A 58 9.63 -29.35 0.74
C LYS A 58 9.98 -28.54 -0.51
N ILE A 59 9.38 -27.36 -0.68
CA ILE A 59 9.57 -26.50 -1.85
C ILE A 59 10.11 -25.14 -1.44
N ASN A 60 10.51 -24.33 -2.43
CA ASN A 60 10.80 -22.92 -2.20
C ASN A 60 9.50 -22.11 -2.10
N SER A 61 8.83 -22.20 -0.94
CA SER A 61 7.57 -21.53 -0.67
C SER A 61 7.65 -20.02 -0.83
N LYS A 62 8.79 -19.39 -0.45
CA LYS A 62 8.99 -17.95 -0.63
C LYS A 62 8.97 -17.52 -2.09
N LYS A 63 9.56 -18.31 -2.98
CA LYS A 63 9.48 -18.04 -4.43
C LYS A 63 8.04 -18.16 -4.93
N LEU A 64 7.30 -19.18 -4.48
CA LEU A 64 5.88 -19.32 -4.81
C LEU A 64 5.05 -18.12 -4.35
N GLU A 65 5.24 -17.67 -3.11
CA GLU A 65 4.56 -16.50 -2.57
C GLU A 65 4.87 -15.22 -3.37
N LEU A 66 6.13 -15.01 -3.76
CA LEU A 66 6.51 -13.87 -4.61
C LEU A 66 5.82 -13.92 -5.98
N GLU A 67 5.75 -15.08 -6.62
CA GLU A 67 5.03 -15.22 -7.91
C GLU A 67 3.52 -14.97 -7.76
N ILE A 68 2.91 -15.42 -6.66
CA ILE A 68 1.51 -15.11 -6.33
C ILE A 68 1.32 -13.59 -6.22
N LEU A 69 2.17 -12.91 -5.45
CA LEU A 69 2.10 -11.46 -5.25
C LEU A 69 2.34 -10.69 -6.56
N ASN A 70 3.29 -11.13 -7.39
CA ASN A 70 3.54 -10.54 -8.70
C ASN A 70 2.31 -10.62 -9.60
N LYS A 71 1.63 -11.77 -9.66
CA LYS A 71 0.39 -11.92 -10.46
C LYS A 71 -0.76 -11.05 -9.95
N ILE A 72 -0.89 -10.89 -8.63
CA ILE A 72 -1.86 -9.95 -8.06
C ILE A 72 -1.52 -8.52 -8.47
N ALA A 73 -0.25 -8.11 -8.37
CA ALA A 73 0.19 -6.77 -8.77
C ALA A 73 -0.06 -6.51 -10.26
N GLU A 74 0.29 -7.46 -11.14
CA GLU A 74 -0.01 -7.38 -12.58
C GLU A 74 -1.52 -7.18 -12.84
N TYR A 75 -2.37 -7.95 -12.17
CA TYR A 75 -3.81 -7.83 -12.31
C TYR A 75 -4.32 -6.44 -11.86
N LEU A 76 -3.85 -5.94 -10.72
CA LEU A 76 -4.25 -4.63 -10.19
C LEU A 76 -3.80 -3.48 -11.10
N LEU A 77 -2.59 -3.54 -11.65
CA LEU A 77 -2.09 -2.54 -12.59
C LEU A 77 -2.89 -2.52 -13.89
N ASN A 78 -3.28 -3.70 -14.40
CA ASN A 78 -4.10 -3.81 -15.60
C ASN A 78 -5.57 -3.43 -15.34
N ALA A 79 -6.10 -3.69 -14.14
CA ALA A 79 -7.47 -3.37 -13.77
C ALA A 79 -7.65 -1.88 -13.43
N GLY A 80 -6.63 -1.22 -12.86
CA GLY A 80 -6.65 0.20 -12.53
C GLY A 80 -6.37 1.16 -13.68
N GLY A 81 -6.15 0.64 -14.90
CA GLY A 81 -5.95 1.41 -16.13
C GLY A 81 -7.22 1.72 -16.93
N ARG A 82 -8.41 1.52 -16.36
CA ARG A 82 -9.71 1.88 -16.95
C ARG A 82 -10.38 3.01 -16.19
#